data_AF-A0AAV9S0T3-F1
#
_entry.id   AF-A0AAV9S0T3-F1
#
_cell.length_a   1.000
_cell.length_b   1.000
_cell.length_c   1.000
_cell.angle_alpha   90.00
_cell.angle_beta   90.00
_cell.angle_gamma   90.00
#
_symmetry.space_group_name_H-M   'P 1'
#
loop_
_entity.id
_entity.type
_entity.pdbx_description
1 polymer ?
#
loop_
_entity_poly.entity_id
_entity_poly.type
_entity_poly.pdbx_seq_one_letter_code
_entity_poly.pdbx_strand_id
1 'polypeptide(L)'
;MADNETLECVTEHERILQEIESTDTACVGPTLRSIYDDQPNAHKRFMEKLDARIRNHDREIEKMCNFHHQGFVDAITELLKVRSDAEKLMGQVTDTNRRLQEAGREVTAQTEEVIRCRIQQRNMTTTVEKLQLCMPDLVASYVMRSMYGKGIQSTLQNRKPVYEDADMKKGQREGERFGKGCRVRDSNPGRPLRGL
;
A
#
# COMPACT_ATOMS: atom_id res chain seq x y z
N MET A 1 7.89 86.91 28.60
CA MET A 1 6.48 87.05 28.12
C MET A 1 6.32 86.22 26.87
N ALA A 2 7.00 86.57 25.77
CA ALA A 2 7.05 85.78 24.53
C ALA A 2 7.32 84.26 24.74
N ASP A 3 8.13 83.91 25.73
CA ASP A 3 8.49 82.52 26.07
C ASP A 3 7.28 81.71 26.58
N ASN A 4 6.33 82.36 27.27
CA ASN A 4 5.12 81.74 27.79
C ASN A 4 4.08 81.52 26.68
N GLU A 5 3.83 82.56 25.87
CA GLU A 5 2.95 82.51 24.70
C GLU A 5 3.43 81.45 23.68
N THR A 6 4.75 81.31 23.53
CA THR A 6 5.36 80.27 22.68
C THR A 6 5.15 78.87 23.27
N LEU A 7 5.24 78.70 24.59
CA LEU A 7 5.00 77.41 25.26
C LEU A 7 3.52 76.98 25.17
N GLU A 8 2.59 77.92 25.35
CA GLU A 8 1.14 77.69 25.25
C GLU A 8 0.75 77.27 23.82
N CYS A 9 1.25 77.99 22.80
CA CYS A 9 1.11 77.61 21.39
C CYS A 9 1.71 76.21 21.09
N VAL A 10 2.85 75.89 21.68
CA VAL A 10 3.46 74.55 21.56
C VAL A 10 2.56 73.47 22.16
N THR A 11 1.94 73.69 23.32
CA THR A 11 1.02 72.72 23.93
C THR A 11 -0.29 72.56 23.16
N GLU A 12 -0.86 73.64 22.64
CA GLU A 12 -2.12 73.58 21.89
C GLU A 12 -1.96 72.83 20.56
N HIS A 13 -0.83 73.00 19.86
CA HIS A 13 -0.55 72.21 18.66
C HIS A 13 -0.42 70.70 18.96
N GLU A 14 0.07 70.28 20.14
CA GLU A 14 0.06 68.85 20.51
C GLU A 14 -1.37 68.35 20.81
N ARG A 15 -2.21 69.17 21.46
CA ARG A 15 -3.62 68.85 21.72
C ARG A 15 -4.37 68.61 20.41
N ILE A 16 -4.18 69.49 19.43
CA ILE A 16 -4.78 69.41 18.10
C ILE A 16 -4.27 68.19 17.31
N LEU A 17 -2.98 67.87 17.39
CA LEU A 17 -2.43 66.66 16.75
C LEU A 17 -3.03 65.38 17.36
N GLN A 18 -3.20 65.32 18.68
CA GLN A 18 -3.88 64.20 19.35
C GLN A 18 -5.36 64.11 18.98
N GLU A 19 -6.05 65.24 18.82
CA GLU A 19 -7.44 65.28 18.34
C GLU A 19 -7.55 64.71 16.92
N ILE A 20 -6.65 65.09 16.01
CA ILE A 20 -6.59 64.57 14.63
C ILE A 20 -6.21 63.08 14.59
N GLU A 21 -5.36 62.60 15.49
CA GLU A 21 -4.97 61.18 15.59
C GLU A 21 -6.04 60.27 16.20
N SER A 22 -7.00 60.83 16.94
CA SER A 22 -8.01 60.06 17.70
C SER A 22 -9.44 60.20 17.21
N THR A 23 -9.73 61.17 16.34
CA THR A 23 -11.09 61.50 15.90
C THR A 23 -11.34 61.07 14.45
N ASP A 24 -12.57 60.66 14.12
CA ASP A 24 -12.98 60.40 12.75
C ASP A 24 -12.78 61.67 11.88
N THR A 25 -12.25 61.46 10.67
CA THR A 25 -12.02 62.45 9.61
C THR A 25 -13.15 63.46 9.39
N ALA A 26 -14.41 63.11 9.66
CA ALA A 26 -15.55 64.01 9.58
C ALA A 26 -15.44 65.25 10.51
N CYS A 27 -14.75 65.14 11.65
CA CYS A 27 -14.64 66.19 12.66
C CYS A 27 -13.48 67.18 12.44
N VAL A 28 -12.56 66.87 11.52
CA VAL A 28 -11.29 67.60 11.38
C VAL A 28 -11.47 69.03 10.82
N GLY A 29 -12.59 69.31 10.13
CA GLY A 29 -12.86 70.62 9.50
C GLY A 29 -12.93 71.81 10.48
N PRO A 30 -13.73 71.73 11.56
CA PRO A 30 -13.71 72.71 12.66
C PRO A 30 -12.33 72.87 13.31
N THR A 31 -11.65 71.77 13.66
CA THR A 31 -10.35 71.78 14.36
C THR A 31 -9.24 72.39 13.50
N LEU A 32 -9.28 72.20 12.18
CA LEU A 32 -8.38 72.91 11.28
C LEU A 32 -8.68 74.41 11.17
N ARG A 33 -9.93 74.84 11.33
CA ARG A 33 -10.30 76.25 11.11
C ARG A 33 -9.70 77.19 12.16
N SER A 34 -9.71 76.82 13.45
CA SER A 34 -9.06 77.64 14.50
C SER A 34 -7.57 77.91 14.20
N ILE A 35 -6.84 76.91 13.72
CA ILE A 35 -5.41 77.00 13.35
C ILE A 35 -5.14 78.10 12.28
N TYR A 36 -6.12 78.39 11.42
CA TYR A 36 -6.03 79.46 10.42
C TYR A 36 -6.56 80.82 10.93
N ASP A 37 -7.49 80.81 11.88
CA ASP A 37 -8.16 82.02 12.39
C ASP A 37 -7.37 82.74 13.52
N ASP A 38 -6.52 82.03 14.29
CA ASP A 38 -5.88 82.55 15.52
C ASP A 38 -4.81 83.64 15.32
N GLN A 39 -3.82 83.42 14.44
CA GLN A 39 -2.66 84.31 14.25
C GLN A 39 -2.08 84.24 12.82
N PRO A 40 -1.54 85.35 12.27
CA PRO A 40 -0.80 85.32 11.01
C PRO A 40 0.42 84.38 11.11
N ASN A 41 0.47 83.38 10.24
CA ASN A 41 1.45 82.27 10.21
C ASN A 41 1.28 81.16 11.27
N ALA A 42 0.20 81.10 12.06
CA ALA A 42 -0.07 79.97 12.96
C ALA A 42 -0.09 78.63 12.21
N HIS A 43 -0.89 78.53 11.16
CA HIS A 43 -0.96 77.37 10.26
C HIS A 43 0.41 76.90 9.75
N LYS A 44 1.37 77.79 9.50
CA LYS A 44 2.71 77.40 9.05
C LYS A 44 3.47 76.67 10.16
N ARG A 45 3.45 77.22 11.38
CA ARG A 45 4.05 76.58 12.58
C ARG A 45 3.34 75.26 12.94
N PHE A 46 2.05 75.15 12.66
CA PHE A 46 1.31 73.90 12.81
C PHE A 46 1.75 72.85 11.76
N MET A 47 1.86 73.22 10.48
CA MET A 47 2.36 72.32 9.43
C MET A 47 3.79 71.84 9.71
N GLU A 48 4.68 72.73 10.17
CA GLU A 48 6.05 72.36 10.57
C GLU A 48 6.08 71.33 11.72
N LYS A 49 5.10 71.38 12.64
CA LYS A 49 4.88 70.37 13.69
C LYS A 49 4.23 69.09 13.17
N LEU A 50 3.22 69.18 12.31
CA LEU A 50 2.55 68.02 11.69
C LEU A 50 3.56 67.19 10.88
N ASP A 51 4.40 67.84 10.08
CA ASP A 51 5.53 67.21 9.38
C ASP A 51 6.50 66.51 10.34
N ALA A 52 6.75 67.07 11.52
CA ALA A 52 7.59 66.45 12.54
C ALA A 52 6.92 65.24 13.20
N ARG A 53 5.60 65.28 13.40
CA ARG A 53 4.77 64.18 13.91
C ARG A 53 4.73 63.01 12.93
N ILE A 54 4.49 63.29 11.64
CA ILE A 54 4.51 62.29 10.55
C ILE A 54 5.89 61.61 10.50
N ARG A 55 6.98 62.38 10.43
CA ARG A 55 8.35 61.84 10.44
C ARG A 55 8.72 61.08 11.72
N ASN A 56 7.99 61.27 12.83
CA ASN A 56 8.17 60.46 14.03
C ASN A 56 7.45 59.11 13.88
N HIS A 57 6.19 59.12 13.45
CA HIS A 57 5.43 57.90 13.16
C HIS A 57 6.11 57.02 12.11
N ASP A 58 6.64 57.59 11.02
CA ASP A 58 7.40 56.86 10.00
C ASP A 58 8.57 56.06 10.62
N ARG A 59 9.30 56.68 11.55
CA ARG A 59 10.44 56.05 12.26
C ARG A 59 9.99 55.00 13.28
N GLU A 60 8.85 55.19 13.92
CA GLU A 60 8.30 54.20 14.85
C GLU A 60 7.75 52.99 14.09
N ILE A 61 7.11 53.19 12.94
CA ILE A 61 6.71 52.14 12.00
C ILE A 61 7.95 51.39 11.49
N GLU A 62 8.96 52.10 10.98
CA GLU A 62 10.22 51.49 10.51
C GLU A 62 10.90 50.67 11.62
N LYS A 63 10.97 51.20 12.84
CA LYS A 63 11.53 50.51 14.01
C LYS A 63 10.75 49.25 14.37
N MET A 64 9.42 49.29 14.35
CA MET A 64 8.57 48.12 14.62
C MET A 64 8.68 47.05 13.52
N CYS A 65 8.71 47.46 12.25
CA CYS A 65 8.95 46.56 11.12
C CYS A 65 10.34 45.88 11.23
N ASN A 66 11.40 46.66 11.46
CA ASN A 66 12.75 46.15 11.61
C ASN A 66 12.91 45.20 12.81
N PHE A 67 12.24 45.49 13.93
CA PHE A 67 12.25 44.61 15.12
C PHE A 67 11.60 43.24 14.85
N HIS A 68 10.51 43.19 14.07
CA HIS A 68 9.80 41.94 13.78
C HIS A 68 10.27 41.22 12.51
N HIS A 69 10.98 41.90 11.60
CA HIS A 69 11.37 41.34 10.29
C HIS A 69 12.12 40.01 10.41
N GLN A 70 13.11 39.91 11.32
CA GLN A 70 13.87 38.68 11.47
C GLN A 70 13.01 37.51 11.94
N GLY A 71 12.16 37.71 12.95
CA GLY A 71 11.24 36.67 13.45
C GLY A 71 10.22 36.20 12.40
N PHE A 72 9.81 37.08 11.48
CA PHE A 72 8.97 36.72 10.33
C PHE A 72 9.74 35.85 9.30
N VAL A 73 10.99 36.22 8.98
CA VAL A 73 11.87 35.42 8.11
C VAL A 73 12.17 34.05 8.72
N ASP A 74 12.44 34.00 10.02
CA ASP A 74 12.72 32.75 10.75
C ASP A 74 11.48 31.85 10.75
N ALA A 75 10.30 32.37 11.08
CA ALA A 75 9.04 31.61 11.07
C ALA A 75 8.70 31.03 9.68
N ILE A 76 8.90 31.81 8.59
CA ILE A 76 8.75 31.30 7.22
C ILE A 76 9.78 30.19 6.95
N THR A 77 11.03 30.38 7.37
CA THR A 77 12.11 29.40 7.18
C THR A 77 11.84 28.09 7.94
N GLU A 78 11.24 28.15 9.13
CA GLU A 78 10.80 26.98 9.90
C GLU A 78 9.60 26.27 9.25
N LEU A 79 8.59 27.01 8.80
CA LEU A 79 7.45 26.43 8.06
C LEU A 79 7.90 25.72 6.78
N LEU A 80 8.89 26.25 6.06
CA LEU A 80 9.48 25.61 4.89
C LEU A 80 10.25 24.31 5.22
N LYS A 81 10.97 24.27 6.35
CA LYS A 81 11.61 23.03 6.86
C LYS A 81 10.55 21.97 7.19
N VAL A 82 9.53 22.35 7.98
CA VAL A 82 8.42 21.46 8.37
C VAL A 82 7.71 20.86 7.15
N ARG A 83 7.50 21.65 6.09
CA ARG A 83 6.95 21.13 4.83
C ARG A 83 7.87 20.08 4.19
N SER A 84 9.17 20.36 4.09
CA SER A 84 10.15 19.42 3.52
C SER A 84 10.27 18.12 4.32
N ASP A 85 10.19 18.19 5.65
CA ASP A 85 10.23 17.00 6.51
C ASP A 85 8.93 16.19 6.42
N ALA A 86 7.77 16.84 6.28
CA ALA A 86 6.48 16.17 6.03
C ALA A 86 6.44 15.47 4.66
N GLU A 87 6.94 16.12 3.60
CA GLU A 87 7.10 15.53 2.26
C GLU A 87 7.99 14.27 2.30
N LYS A 88 9.13 14.36 3.02
CA LYS A 88 10.07 13.25 3.23
C LYS A 88 9.45 12.10 4.04
N LEU A 89 8.74 12.40 5.13
CA LEU A 89 8.06 11.41 5.95
C LEU A 89 6.96 10.70 5.16
N MET A 90 6.18 11.42 4.34
CA MET A 90 5.16 10.83 3.47
C MET A 90 5.77 9.83 2.48
N GLY A 91 6.94 10.17 1.89
CA GLY A 91 7.70 9.25 1.05
C GLY A 91 8.15 7.98 1.79
N GLN A 92 8.69 8.14 3.00
CA GLN A 92 9.11 7.01 3.85
C GLN A 92 7.94 6.10 4.26
N VAL A 93 6.80 6.67 4.63
CA VAL A 93 5.58 5.92 4.98
C VAL A 93 5.05 5.16 3.76
N THR A 94 5.03 5.80 2.59
CA THR A 94 4.54 5.20 1.34
C THR A 94 5.40 4.01 0.90
N ASP A 95 6.73 4.16 0.91
CA ASP A 95 7.65 3.07 0.57
C ASP A 95 7.66 1.94 1.63
N THR A 96 7.55 2.28 2.92
CA THR A 96 7.42 1.28 3.99
C THR A 96 6.13 0.45 3.83
N ASN A 97 4.99 1.11 3.57
CA ASN A 97 3.74 0.43 3.26
C ASN A 97 3.86 -0.45 1.99
N ARG A 98 4.49 0.05 0.92
CA ARG A 98 4.72 -0.72 -0.31
C ARG A 98 5.49 -2.02 -0.03
N ARG A 99 6.64 -1.92 0.66
CA ARG A 99 7.48 -3.05 1.05
C ARG A 99 6.74 -4.04 1.96
N LEU A 100 5.96 -3.54 2.92
CA LEU A 100 5.16 -4.36 3.83
C LEU A 100 4.08 -5.15 3.07
N GLN A 101 3.40 -4.53 2.09
CA GLN A 101 2.43 -5.22 1.24
C GLN A 101 3.10 -6.23 0.28
N GLU A 102 4.31 -5.98 -0.19
CA GLU A 102 5.08 -6.92 -1.01
C GLU A 102 5.47 -8.17 -0.21
N ALA A 103 6.07 -8.00 0.97
CA ALA A 103 6.39 -9.10 1.88
C ALA A 103 5.12 -9.84 2.34
N GLY A 104 4.03 -9.12 2.62
CA GLY A 104 2.73 -9.70 2.97
C GLY A 104 2.18 -10.61 1.88
N ARG A 105 2.21 -10.17 0.61
CA ARG A 105 1.80 -10.99 -0.55
C ARG A 105 2.64 -12.25 -0.69
N GLU A 106 3.95 -12.16 -0.49
CA GLU A 106 4.83 -13.34 -0.55
C GLU A 106 4.51 -14.34 0.56
N VAL A 107 4.35 -13.87 1.81
CA VAL A 107 3.99 -14.73 2.96
C VAL A 107 2.62 -15.39 2.76
N THR A 108 1.62 -14.68 2.18
CA THR A 108 0.34 -15.29 1.82
C THR A 108 0.51 -16.41 0.79
N ALA A 109 1.24 -16.17 -0.31
CA ALA A 109 1.47 -17.18 -1.34
C ALA A 109 2.21 -18.42 -0.81
N GLN A 110 3.25 -18.23 0.01
CA GLN A 110 3.96 -19.33 0.69
C GLN A 110 3.02 -20.10 1.64
N THR A 111 2.12 -19.40 2.35
CA THR A 111 1.15 -20.03 3.25
C THR A 111 0.14 -20.88 2.50
N GLU A 112 -0.36 -20.42 1.34
CA GLU A 112 -1.26 -21.20 0.48
C GLU A 112 -0.61 -22.48 -0.04
N GLU A 113 0.68 -22.43 -0.43
CA GLU A 113 1.41 -23.62 -0.85
C GLU A 113 1.62 -24.60 0.31
N VAL A 114 1.98 -24.12 1.50
CA VAL A 114 2.09 -24.97 2.71
C VAL A 114 0.75 -25.64 3.06
N ILE A 115 -0.38 -24.94 2.90
CA ILE A 115 -1.71 -25.54 3.07
C ILE A 115 -1.94 -26.65 2.02
N ARG A 116 -1.62 -26.40 0.74
CA ARG A 116 -1.76 -27.38 -0.35
C ARG A 116 -0.90 -28.62 -0.11
N CYS A 117 0.37 -28.44 0.28
CA CYS A 117 1.27 -29.54 0.63
C CYS A 117 0.75 -30.35 1.83
N ARG A 118 0.20 -29.72 2.87
CA ARG A 118 -0.41 -30.42 4.01
C ARG A 118 -1.64 -31.25 3.61
N ILE A 119 -2.46 -30.77 2.68
CA ILE A 119 -3.60 -31.53 2.13
C ILE A 119 -3.09 -32.76 1.34
N GLN A 120 -2.09 -32.59 0.48
CA GLN A 120 -1.47 -33.72 -0.24
C GLN A 120 -0.84 -34.73 0.72
N GLN A 121 -0.08 -34.27 1.71
CA GLN A 121 0.54 -35.12 2.73
C GLN A 121 -0.51 -35.94 3.49
N ARG A 122 -1.63 -35.33 3.93
CA ARG A 122 -2.73 -36.04 4.59
C ARG A 122 -3.34 -37.11 3.68
N ASN A 123 -3.59 -36.77 2.41
CA ASN A 123 -4.12 -37.72 1.43
C ASN A 123 -3.15 -38.91 1.24
N MET A 124 -1.85 -38.66 1.11
CA MET A 124 -0.82 -39.69 1.00
C MET A 124 -0.78 -40.60 2.22
N THR A 125 -0.79 -40.04 3.44
CA THR A 125 -0.85 -40.83 4.69
C THR A 125 -2.07 -41.74 4.70
N THR A 126 -3.27 -41.22 4.40
CA THR A 126 -4.48 -42.04 4.35
C THR A 126 -4.45 -43.09 3.24
N THR A 127 -3.85 -42.82 2.07
CA THR A 127 -3.63 -43.84 1.05
C THR A 127 -2.68 -44.95 1.55
N VAL A 128 -1.59 -44.60 2.24
CA VAL A 128 -0.67 -45.57 2.85
C VAL A 128 -1.37 -46.43 3.91
N GLU A 129 -2.16 -45.82 4.80
CA GLU A 129 -2.99 -46.54 5.79
C GLU A 129 -3.95 -47.53 5.11
N LYS A 130 -4.63 -47.14 4.03
CA LYS A 130 -5.54 -48.05 3.31
C LYS A 130 -4.80 -49.16 2.58
N LEU A 131 -3.65 -48.89 1.97
CA LEU A 131 -2.82 -49.93 1.34
C LEU A 131 -2.31 -50.93 2.38
N GLN A 132 -1.87 -50.47 3.56
CA GLN A 132 -1.43 -51.34 4.66
C GLN A 132 -2.55 -52.27 5.14
N LEU A 133 -3.81 -51.80 5.19
CA LEU A 133 -4.96 -52.64 5.52
C LEU A 133 -5.26 -53.72 4.46
N CYS A 134 -4.98 -53.47 3.17
CA CYS A 134 -5.22 -54.45 2.10
C CYS A 134 -4.07 -55.47 1.93
N MET A 135 -2.87 -55.20 2.45
CA MET A 135 -1.70 -56.07 2.28
C MET A 135 -1.89 -57.51 2.83
N PRO A 136 -2.49 -57.74 4.02
CA PRO A 136 -2.68 -59.10 4.55
C PRO A 136 -3.50 -59.99 3.63
N ASP A 137 -4.63 -59.49 3.11
CA ASP A 137 -5.52 -60.23 2.20
C ASP A 137 -4.83 -60.54 0.87
N LEU A 138 -4.07 -59.58 0.34
CA LEU A 138 -3.31 -59.74 -0.90
C LEU A 138 -2.22 -60.82 -0.76
N VAL A 139 -1.49 -60.82 0.36
CA VAL A 139 -0.45 -61.80 0.67
C VAL A 139 -1.06 -63.18 0.92
N ALA A 140 -2.14 -63.28 1.70
CA ALA A 140 -2.84 -64.53 1.96
C ALA A 140 -3.37 -65.16 0.65
N SER A 141 -3.98 -64.36 -0.22
CA SER A 141 -4.45 -64.77 -1.55
C SER A 141 -3.30 -65.29 -2.43
N TYR A 142 -2.17 -64.60 -2.46
CA TYR A 142 -0.97 -65.03 -3.20
C TYR A 142 -0.39 -66.36 -2.67
N VAL A 143 -0.28 -66.50 -1.34
CA VAL A 143 0.22 -67.72 -0.69
C VAL A 143 -0.72 -68.91 -0.96
N MET A 144 -2.02 -68.73 -0.79
CA MET A 144 -3.02 -69.76 -1.11
C MET A 144 -2.94 -70.20 -2.58
N ARG A 145 -2.87 -69.24 -3.52
CA ARG A 145 -2.72 -69.53 -4.96
C ARG A 145 -1.42 -70.30 -5.26
N SER A 146 -0.32 -69.97 -4.58
CA SER A 146 0.95 -70.69 -4.69
C SER A 146 0.86 -72.13 -4.17
N MET A 147 0.15 -72.35 -3.06
CA MET A 147 -0.09 -73.68 -2.50
C MET A 147 -0.96 -74.55 -3.42
N TYR A 148 -2.10 -74.02 -3.92
CA TYR A 148 -2.94 -74.73 -4.88
C TYR A 148 -2.20 -75.05 -6.19
N GLY A 149 -1.41 -74.11 -6.73
CA GLY A 149 -0.60 -74.35 -7.92
C GLY A 149 0.40 -75.50 -7.74
N LYS A 150 1.11 -75.54 -6.61
CA LYS A 150 2.03 -76.63 -6.25
C LYS A 150 1.30 -77.97 -6.04
N GLY A 151 0.12 -77.96 -5.43
CA GLY A 151 -0.71 -79.16 -5.25
C GLY A 151 -1.27 -79.73 -6.55
N ILE A 152 -1.61 -78.87 -7.52
CA ILE A 152 -2.01 -79.28 -8.87
C ILE A 152 -0.80 -79.87 -9.61
N GLN A 153 0.37 -79.23 -9.53
CA GLN A 153 1.61 -79.75 -10.12
C GLN A 153 1.94 -81.16 -9.61
N SER A 154 1.86 -81.39 -8.29
CA SER A 154 2.18 -82.69 -7.67
C SER A 154 1.11 -83.76 -7.91
N THR A 155 -0.17 -83.40 -8.01
CA THR A 155 -1.23 -84.37 -8.37
C THR A 155 -1.19 -84.75 -9.85
N LEU A 156 -0.82 -83.83 -10.76
CA LEU A 156 -0.50 -84.16 -12.15
C LEU A 156 0.70 -85.11 -12.25
N GLN A 157 1.77 -84.84 -11.49
CA GLN A 157 2.99 -85.65 -11.52
C GLN A 157 2.85 -87.04 -10.85
N ASN A 158 1.80 -87.24 -10.04
CA ASN A 158 1.46 -88.55 -9.46
C ASN A 158 0.37 -89.32 -10.25
N ARG A 159 -0.26 -88.73 -11.27
CA ARG A 159 -1.13 -89.47 -12.18
C ARG A 159 -0.29 -90.36 -13.10
N LYS A 160 -0.29 -91.68 -12.85
CA LYS A 160 0.09 -92.65 -13.88
C LYS A 160 -0.82 -92.46 -15.11
N PRO A 161 -0.29 -92.56 -16.34
CA PRO A 161 -1.13 -92.54 -17.53
C PRO A 161 -2.01 -93.80 -17.53
N VAL A 162 -3.32 -93.59 -17.66
CA VAL A 162 -4.27 -94.63 -18.07
C VAL A 162 -4.58 -94.32 -19.53
N TYR A 163 -4.32 -95.27 -20.40
CA TYR A 163 -4.56 -95.22 -21.84
C TYR A 163 -5.16 -96.55 -22.29
N GLU A 164 -5.78 -96.55 -23.47
CA GLU A 164 -6.47 -97.68 -24.11
C GLU A 164 -7.82 -98.04 -23.43
N ASP A 165 -8.97 -98.13 -24.12
CA ASP A 165 -9.23 -98.02 -25.57
C ASP A 165 -10.59 -97.36 -25.91
N ALA A 166 -10.63 -96.63 -27.05
CA ALA A 166 -11.85 -96.25 -27.77
C ALA A 166 -11.56 -95.67 -29.19
N ASP A 167 -11.28 -96.58 -30.14
CA ASP A 167 -11.37 -96.46 -31.61
C ASP A 167 -11.03 -95.15 -32.39
N MET A 168 -10.11 -95.30 -33.35
CA MET A 168 -9.67 -94.28 -34.30
C MET A 168 -10.26 -94.52 -35.71
N LYS A 169 -10.95 -93.53 -36.31
CA LYS A 169 -11.19 -93.48 -37.77
C LYS A 169 -10.66 -92.18 -38.39
N LYS A 170 -10.08 -92.30 -39.60
CA LYS A 170 -9.14 -91.33 -40.19
C LYS A 170 -9.73 -90.54 -41.38
N GLY A 171 -9.24 -89.31 -41.52
CA GLY A 171 -9.33 -88.43 -42.70
C GLY A 171 -8.90 -87.01 -42.26
N GLN A 172 -7.72 -86.47 -42.57
CA GLN A 172 -7.12 -86.16 -43.88
C GLN A 172 -8.06 -85.36 -44.81
N ARG A 173 -7.70 -84.18 -45.35
CA ARG A 173 -6.48 -83.32 -45.27
C ARG A 173 -6.89 -81.86 -45.64
N GLU A 174 -6.10 -80.79 -45.48
CA GLU A 174 -4.67 -80.64 -45.18
C GLU A 174 -4.42 -79.99 -43.78
N GLY A 175 -3.78 -78.82 -43.50
CA GLY A 175 -3.16 -77.75 -44.30
C GLY A 175 -2.44 -76.66 -43.47
N GLU A 176 -1.83 -75.68 -44.14
CA GLU A 176 -1.08 -74.51 -43.61
C GLU A 176 -1.95 -73.20 -43.64
N ARG A 177 -1.63 -72.01 -43.10
CA ARG A 177 -0.35 -71.34 -42.72
C ARG A 177 -0.60 -70.08 -41.85
N PHE A 178 0.37 -69.67 -41.03
CA PHE A 178 0.62 -68.35 -40.42
C PHE A 178 -0.47 -67.23 -40.44
N GLY A 179 -0.97 -66.89 -39.24
CA GLY A 179 -0.57 -65.65 -38.54
C GLY A 179 -1.23 -64.29 -38.89
N LYS A 180 -1.08 -63.35 -37.93
CA LYS A 180 -1.63 -61.97 -37.86
C LYS A 180 -3.14 -61.90 -37.58
N GLY A 181 -3.61 -61.10 -36.63
CA GLY A 181 -2.83 -60.32 -35.66
C GLY A 181 -3.69 -59.40 -34.79
N CYS A 182 -3.07 -58.78 -33.78
CA CYS A 182 -3.69 -57.70 -33.03
C CYS A 182 -4.00 -56.51 -33.94
N ARG A 183 -5.12 -55.83 -33.72
CA ARG A 183 -5.26 -54.41 -34.05
C ARG A 183 -5.96 -53.70 -32.89
N VAL A 184 -5.42 -52.56 -32.51
CA VAL A 184 -5.85 -51.74 -31.37
C VAL A 184 -7.23 -51.12 -31.67
N ARG A 185 -8.04 -50.87 -30.63
CA ARG A 185 -9.18 -49.95 -30.75
C ARG A 185 -8.72 -48.55 -30.34
N ASP A 186 -8.41 -47.71 -31.32
CA ASP A 186 -8.14 -46.30 -31.09
C ASP A 186 -9.43 -45.54 -30.81
N SER A 187 -9.48 -44.78 -29.70
CA SER A 187 -10.38 -43.65 -29.47
C SER A 187 -10.04 -42.97 -28.13
N ASN A 188 -9.80 -41.66 -28.03
CA ASN A 188 -9.36 -40.66 -29.01
C ASN A 188 -8.79 -39.46 -28.22
N PRO A 189 -7.55 -38.99 -28.44
CA PRO A 189 -7.00 -37.87 -27.65
C PRO A 189 -7.48 -36.49 -28.15
N GLY A 190 -7.79 -35.60 -27.19
CA GLY A 190 -7.74 -34.14 -27.38
C GLY A 190 -8.96 -33.45 -28.02
N ARG A 191 -9.55 -32.53 -27.25
CA ARG A 191 -10.09 -31.26 -27.76
C ARG A 191 -9.52 -30.11 -26.92
N PRO A 192 -9.20 -28.95 -27.51
CA PRO A 192 -8.62 -27.84 -26.78
C PRO A 192 -9.66 -27.09 -25.94
N LEU A 193 -9.23 -26.55 -24.80
CA LEU A 193 -9.98 -25.52 -24.08
C LEU A 193 -10.00 -24.24 -24.93
N ARG A 194 -11.20 -23.71 -25.21
CA ARG A 194 -11.36 -22.32 -25.64
C ARG A 194 -11.30 -21.43 -24.40
N GLY A 195 -10.60 -20.30 -24.51
CA GLY A 195 -10.73 -19.22 -23.54
C GLY A 195 -11.91 -18.30 -23.87
N LEU A 196 -12.58 -17.85 -22.82
CA LEU A 196 -13.06 -16.49 -22.59
C LEU A 196 -13.15 -16.29 -21.07
#